data_AF-A0A7K3GYH0-F1
#
_entry.id   AF-A0A7K3GYH0-F1
#
_cell.length_a   1.000
_cell.length_b   1.000
_cell.length_c   1.000
_cell.angle_alpha   90.00
_cell.angle_beta   90.00
_cell.angle_gamma   90.00
#
_symmetry.space_group_name_H-M   'P 1'
#
loop_
_entity.id
_entity.type
_entity.pdbx_description
1 polymer ?
#
loop_
_entity_poly.entity_id
_entity_poly.type
_entity_poly.pdbx_seq_one_letter_code
_entity_poly.pdbx_strand_id
1 'polypeptide(L)'
;MSDDRGGAPADPWDTIDDLCKWLEADQPVGGREGLLLRMLKLSEEVGEVAEAVIGATGQNPRKGTTHTWQDVEAELCDVVITAMVALRTLTPEARDVFGRHLARVAGRSLGTPGA
;
A
#
# COMPACT_ATOMS: atom_id res chain seq x y z
N MET A 1 -33.27 -17.58 8.96
CA MET A 1 -33.18 -16.43 8.04
C MET A 1 -31.71 -16.21 7.77
N SER A 2 -31.25 -16.83 6.70
CA SER A 2 -29.90 -16.69 6.16
C SER A 2 -29.74 -15.30 5.57
N ASP A 3 -28.60 -14.67 5.80
CA ASP A 3 -27.97 -13.81 4.79
C ASP A 3 -26.45 -13.91 4.97
N ASP A 4 -25.92 -15.10 4.65
CA ASP A 4 -24.51 -15.28 4.33
C ASP A 4 -24.31 -14.79 2.90
N ARG A 5 -24.11 -13.48 2.75
CA ARG A 5 -23.59 -12.92 1.49
C ARG A 5 -22.09 -12.85 1.58
N GLY A 6 -21.46 -14.01 1.35
CA GLY A 6 -20.09 -14.13 0.89
C GLY A 6 -19.92 -13.44 -0.47
N GLY A 7 -19.96 -12.11 -0.47
CA GLY A 7 -19.45 -11.32 -1.58
C GLY A 7 -17.95 -11.50 -1.65
N ALA A 8 -17.42 -11.78 -2.84
CA ALA A 8 -15.98 -11.70 -3.05
C ALA A 8 -15.49 -10.34 -2.51
N PRO A 9 -14.32 -10.29 -1.83
CA PRO A 9 -13.79 -9.02 -1.37
C PRO A 9 -13.75 -8.06 -2.57
N ALA A 10 -14.24 -6.83 -2.37
CA ALA A 10 -14.24 -5.81 -3.41
C ALA A 10 -12.84 -5.69 -4.00
N ASP A 11 -12.76 -5.48 -5.32
CA ASP A 11 -11.46 -5.27 -5.97
C ASP A 11 -10.78 -4.08 -5.25
N PRO A 12 -9.59 -4.26 -4.66
CA PRO A 12 -8.94 -3.20 -3.89
C PRO A 12 -8.77 -1.92 -4.71
N TRP A 13 -8.66 -2.02 -6.04
CA TRP A 13 -8.57 -0.85 -6.91
C TRP A 13 -9.83 0.03 -6.92
N ASP A 14 -11.02 -0.52 -6.72
CA ASP A 14 -12.25 0.27 -6.66
C ASP A 14 -12.21 1.18 -5.41
N THR A 15 -11.77 0.63 -4.28
CA THR A 15 -11.56 1.40 -3.04
C THR A 15 -10.45 2.44 -3.21
N ILE A 16 -9.34 2.08 -3.86
CA ILE A 16 -8.25 3.02 -4.14
C ILE A 16 -8.71 4.17 -5.04
N ASP A 17 -9.54 3.90 -6.05
CA ASP A 17 -10.13 4.94 -6.90
C ASP A 17 -10.97 5.92 -6.09
N ASP A 18 -11.77 5.43 -5.14
CA ASP A 18 -12.58 6.28 -4.27
C ASP A 18 -11.73 7.08 -3.28
N LEU A 19 -10.67 6.49 -2.73
CA LEU A 19 -9.69 7.20 -1.91
C LEU A 19 -8.99 8.31 -2.70
N CYS A 20 -8.59 8.06 -3.94
CA CYS A 20 -7.99 9.07 -4.81
C CYS A 20 -8.97 10.23 -5.08
N LYS A 21 -10.23 9.94 -5.42
CA LYS A 21 -11.25 10.99 -5.62
C LYS A 21 -11.45 11.83 -4.37
N TRP A 22 -11.55 11.19 -3.20
CA TRP A 22 -11.69 11.89 -1.92
C TRP A 22 -10.49 12.80 -1.65
N LEU A 23 -9.28 12.29 -1.86
CA LEU A 23 -8.04 13.04 -1.68
C LEU A 23 -7.91 14.22 -2.66
N GLU A 24 -8.34 14.08 -3.90
CA GLU A 24 -8.32 15.15 -4.91
C GLU A 24 -9.34 16.25 -4.60
N ALA A 25 -10.50 15.88 -4.05
CA ALA A 25 -11.54 16.85 -3.70
C ALA A 25 -11.14 17.79 -2.57
N ASP A 26 -10.25 17.35 -1.67
CA ASP A 26 -9.84 18.08 -0.46
C ASP A 26 -8.41 18.66 -0.55
N GLN A 27 -7.73 18.49 -1.68
CA GLN A 27 -6.33 18.89 -1.85
C GLN A 27 -6.19 20.34 -2.34
N PRO A 28 -5.44 21.20 -1.61
CA PRO A 28 -5.11 22.54 -2.09
C PRO A 28 -4.07 22.52 -3.22
N VAL A 29 -3.36 21.40 -3.43
CA VAL A 29 -2.24 21.27 -4.35
C VAL A 29 -2.47 20.10 -5.32
N GLY A 30 -2.61 20.42 -6.61
CA GLY A 30 -2.83 19.44 -7.68
C GLY A 30 -1.60 19.16 -8.56
N GLY A 31 -1.80 18.34 -9.60
CA GLY A 31 -0.81 18.12 -10.65
C GLY A 31 0.50 17.53 -10.16
N ARG A 32 1.64 18.04 -10.67
CA ARG A 32 2.97 17.48 -10.41
C ARG A 32 3.37 17.56 -8.94
N GLU A 33 3.02 18.63 -8.25
CA GLU A 33 3.36 18.80 -6.84
C GLU A 33 2.59 17.81 -5.96
N GLY A 34 1.29 17.64 -6.21
CA GLY A 34 0.48 16.60 -5.55
C GLY A 34 1.06 15.21 -5.74
N LEU A 35 1.51 14.87 -6.95
CA LEU A 35 2.22 13.60 -7.23
C LEU A 35 3.50 13.46 -6.41
N LEU A 36 4.33 14.50 -6.32
CA LEU A 36 5.57 14.46 -5.53
C LEU A 36 5.28 14.27 -4.04
N LEU A 37 4.23 14.91 -3.51
CA LEU A 37 3.80 14.72 -2.12
C LEU A 37 3.37 13.27 -1.85
N ARG A 38 2.72 12.59 -2.81
CA ARG A 38 2.41 11.14 -2.66
C ARG A 38 3.66 10.28 -2.58
N MET A 39 4.70 10.63 -3.33
CA MET A 39 6.00 9.92 -3.25
C MET A 39 6.70 10.17 -1.91
N LEU A 40 6.56 11.37 -1.33
CA LEU A 40 7.08 11.65 0.00
C LEU A 40 6.31 10.89 1.09
N LYS A 41 4.98 10.83 1.02
CA LYS A 41 4.16 10.05 1.96
C LYS A 41 4.55 8.57 1.96
N LEU A 42 4.89 7.99 0.79
CA LEU A 42 5.41 6.62 0.73
C LEU A 42 6.69 6.43 1.57
N SER A 43 7.57 7.43 1.63
CA SER A 43 8.80 7.35 2.44
C SER A 43 8.51 7.46 3.93
N GLU A 44 7.47 8.21 4.30
CA GLU A 44 6.95 8.32 5.67
C GLU A 44 6.44 6.97 6.16
N GLU A 45 5.56 6.29 5.41
CA GLU A 45 5.02 4.96 5.78
C GLU A 45 6.13 3.91 5.95
N VAL A 46 7.15 3.95 5.10
CA VAL A 46 8.31 3.04 5.24
C VAL A 46 9.08 3.32 6.54
N GLY A 47 9.12 4.59 6.98
CA GLY A 47 9.67 4.97 8.27
C GLY A 47 8.85 4.43 9.45
N GLU A 48 7.53 4.44 9.33
CA GLU A 48 6.61 3.91 10.35
C GLU A 48 6.75 2.38 10.46
N VAL A 49 6.87 1.66 9.34
CA VAL A 49 7.25 0.22 9.36
C VAL A 49 8.55 0.00 10.13
N ALA A 50 9.57 0.82 9.88
CA ALA A 50 10.86 0.68 10.58
C ALA A 50 10.71 0.94 12.09
N GLU A 51 9.93 1.95 12.48
CA GLU A 51 9.62 2.23 13.89
C GLU A 51 8.85 1.07 14.55
N ALA A 52 7.84 0.53 13.88
CA ALA A 52 7.06 -0.61 14.34
C ALA A 52 7.95 -1.85 14.54
N VAL A 53 8.85 -2.16 13.58
CA VAL A 53 9.79 -3.28 13.71
C VAL A 53 10.75 -3.09 14.89
N ILE A 54 11.34 -1.89 15.05
CA ILE A 54 12.21 -1.57 16.18
C ILE A 54 11.46 -1.73 17.51
N GLY A 55 10.20 -1.29 17.55
CA GLY A 55 9.31 -1.44 18.69
C GLY A 55 8.93 -2.87 19.00
N ALA A 56 8.64 -3.70 17.99
CA ALA A 56 8.25 -5.10 18.15
C ALA A 56 9.41 -5.99 18.58
N THR A 57 10.62 -5.67 18.11
CA THR A 57 11.86 -6.39 18.44
C THR A 57 12.54 -5.88 19.71
N GLY A 58 12.01 -4.82 20.33
CA GLY A 58 12.55 -4.22 21.56
C GLY A 58 13.95 -3.61 21.39
N GLN A 59 14.36 -3.27 20.17
CA GLN A 59 15.73 -2.84 19.88
C GLN A 59 16.03 -1.42 20.37
N ASN A 60 15.04 -0.67 20.85
CA ASN A 60 15.25 0.60 21.52
C ASN A 60 15.51 0.38 23.02
N PRO A 61 16.76 0.49 23.52
CA PRO A 61 17.10 0.17 24.91
C PRO A 61 16.42 1.09 25.92
N ARG A 62 15.91 2.26 25.49
CA ARG A 62 15.22 3.23 26.36
C ARG A 62 13.73 2.92 26.52
N LYS A 63 13.12 2.19 25.58
CA LYS A 63 11.67 1.97 25.54
C LYS A 63 11.27 0.49 25.65
N GLY A 64 12.19 -0.45 25.40
CA GLY A 64 11.85 -1.88 25.36
C GLY A 64 10.89 -2.18 24.20
N THR A 65 10.02 -3.18 24.38
CA THR A 65 8.99 -3.52 23.39
C THR A 65 7.83 -2.53 23.45
N THR A 66 7.57 -1.82 22.34
CA THR A 66 6.49 -0.82 22.25
C THR A 66 5.42 -1.14 21.22
N HIS A 67 5.73 -2.06 20.31
CA HIS A 67 4.84 -2.49 19.24
C HIS A 67 4.74 -4.01 19.23
N THR A 68 3.81 -4.52 18.46
CA THR A 68 3.57 -5.93 18.18
C THR A 68 3.87 -6.19 16.70
N TRP A 69 3.96 -7.47 16.31
CA TRP A 69 4.06 -7.80 14.89
C TRP A 69 2.79 -7.48 14.10
N GLN A 70 1.63 -7.42 14.77
CA GLN A 70 0.39 -6.93 14.17
C GLN A 70 0.47 -5.45 13.81
N ASP A 71 1.17 -4.64 14.61
CA ASP A 71 1.41 -3.24 14.24
C ASP A 71 2.29 -3.17 12.99
N VAL A 72 3.32 -4.02 12.86
CA VAL A 72 4.13 -4.12 11.63
C VAL A 72 3.29 -4.52 10.42
N GLU A 73 2.35 -5.45 10.59
CA GLU A 73 1.41 -5.83 9.52
C GLU A 73 0.53 -4.65 9.09
N ALA A 74 0.06 -3.83 10.03
CA ALA A 74 -0.72 -2.63 9.75
C ALA A 74 0.11 -1.61 8.95
N GLU A 75 1.32 -1.28 9.42
CA GLU A 75 2.20 -0.33 8.73
C GLU A 75 2.57 -0.81 7.30
N LEU A 76 2.75 -2.12 7.11
CA LEU A 76 2.97 -2.68 5.78
C LEU A 76 1.74 -2.53 4.88
N CYS A 77 0.53 -2.64 5.42
CA CYS A 77 -0.69 -2.35 4.68
C CYS A 77 -0.73 -0.87 4.27
N ASP A 78 -0.35 0.05 5.15
CA ASP A 78 -0.32 1.48 4.85
C ASP A 78 0.70 1.83 3.76
N VAL A 79 1.87 1.18 3.74
CA VAL A 79 2.82 1.26 2.61
C VAL A 79 2.19 0.79 1.31
N VAL A 80 1.50 -0.36 1.30
CA VAL A 80 0.86 -0.91 0.10
C VAL A 80 -0.23 0.03 -0.42
N ILE A 81 -1.11 0.49 0.46
CA ILE A 81 -2.20 1.41 0.13
C ILE A 81 -1.63 2.72 -0.43
N THR A 82 -0.63 3.29 0.25
CA THR A 82 0.01 4.54 -0.18
C THR A 82 0.72 4.40 -1.53
N ALA A 83 1.37 3.26 -1.78
CA ALA A 83 1.97 2.97 -3.08
C ALA A 83 0.93 2.83 -4.20
N MET A 84 -0.21 2.18 -3.92
CA MET A 84 -1.32 2.06 -4.87
C MET A 84 -1.94 3.42 -5.20
N VAL A 85 -2.18 4.26 -4.19
CA VAL A 85 -2.63 5.65 -4.37
C VAL A 85 -1.63 6.44 -5.21
N ALA A 86 -0.34 6.37 -4.89
CA ALA A 86 0.70 7.07 -5.63
C ALA A 86 0.77 6.63 -7.10
N LEU A 87 0.64 5.32 -7.38
CA LEU A 87 0.58 4.80 -8.74
C LEU A 87 -0.67 5.28 -9.47
N ARG A 88 -1.82 5.32 -8.79
CA ARG A 88 -3.09 5.81 -9.34
C ARG A 88 -3.08 7.31 -9.62
N THR A 89 -2.39 8.10 -8.81
CA THR A 89 -2.13 9.52 -9.07
C THR A 89 -1.20 9.71 -10.27
N LEU A 90 -0.23 8.82 -10.47
CA LEU A 90 0.71 8.89 -11.60
C LEU A 90 0.05 8.53 -12.94
N THR A 91 -0.86 7.55 -12.95
CA THR A 91 -1.51 7.03 -14.17
C THR A 91 -2.91 6.49 -13.86
N PRO A 92 -3.92 6.81 -14.69
CA PRO A 92 -5.25 6.21 -14.54
C PRO A 92 -5.26 4.71 -14.87
N GLU A 93 -4.26 4.20 -15.59
CA GLU A 93 -4.09 2.77 -15.92
C GLU A 93 -3.39 1.97 -14.81
N ALA A 94 -3.35 2.47 -13.58
CA ALA A 94 -2.59 1.89 -12.46
C ALA A 94 -2.86 0.40 -12.24
N ARG A 95 -4.13 -0.03 -12.34
CA ARG A 95 -4.55 -1.45 -12.24
C ARG A 95 -3.80 -2.33 -13.24
N ASP A 96 -3.81 -1.95 -14.51
CA ASP A 96 -3.14 -2.68 -15.59
C ASP A 96 -1.62 -2.61 -15.50
N VAL A 97 -1.08 -1.44 -15.12
CA VAL A 97 0.36 -1.25 -14.92
C VAL A 97 0.88 -2.17 -13.82
N PHE A 98 0.21 -2.19 -12.67
CA PHE A 98 0.55 -3.08 -11.56
C PHE A 98 0.41 -4.54 -11.96
N GLY A 99 -0.74 -4.94 -12.52
CA GLY A 99 -0.99 -6.32 -12.93
C GLY A 99 0.04 -6.85 -13.93
N ARG A 100 0.37 -6.09 -14.97
CA ARG A 100 1.41 -6.46 -15.94
C ARG A 100 2.79 -6.54 -15.29
N HIS A 101 3.12 -5.61 -14.39
CA HIS A 101 4.41 -5.62 -13.71
C HIS A 101 4.53 -6.84 -12.80
N LEU A 102 3.50 -7.13 -12.00
CA LEU A 102 3.44 -8.28 -11.11
C LEU A 102 3.55 -9.59 -11.90
N ALA A 103 2.79 -9.76 -12.99
CA ALA A 103 2.87 -10.94 -13.85
C ALA A 103 4.28 -11.13 -14.43
N ARG A 104 4.95 -10.04 -14.83
CA ARG A 104 6.35 -10.09 -15.31
C ARG A 104 7.33 -10.50 -14.22
N VAL A 105 7.16 -10.01 -12.99
CA VAL A 105 7.99 -10.43 -11.85
C VAL A 105 7.75 -11.90 -11.54
N ALA A 106 6.49 -12.33 -11.46
CA ALA A 106 6.12 -13.71 -11.21
C ALA A 106 6.69 -14.66 -12.27
N GLY A 107 6.55 -14.36 -13.56
CA GLY A 107 7.09 -15.17 -14.64
C GLY A 107 8.63 -15.29 -14.62
N ARG A 108 9.34 -14.25 -14.14
CA ARG A 108 10.81 -14.29 -13.96
C ARG A 108 11.24 -15.09 -12.74
N SER A 109 10.52 -14.96 -11.63
CA SER A 109 10.94 -15.50 -10.33
C SER A 109 10.45 -16.93 -10.07
N LEU A 110 9.25 -17.28 -10.56
CA LEU A 110 8.63 -18.57 -10.31
C LEU A 110 8.91 -19.59 -11.43
N GLY A 111 9.39 -19.12 -12.59
CA GLY A 111 9.59 -19.93 -13.78
C GLY A 111 8.28 -20.52 -14.33
N THR A 112 8.35 -21.13 -15.51
CA THR A 112 7.33 -22.13 -15.89
C THR A 112 7.63 -23.40 -15.09
N PRO A 113 6.67 -24.05 -14.43
CA PRO A 113 6.88 -25.39 -13.92
C PRO A 113 7.26 -26.32 -15.09
N GLY A 114 8.55 -26.63 -15.24
CA GLY A 114 9.09 -27.61 -16.17
C GLY A 114 9.29 -27.15 -17.62
N ALA A 115 10.32 -26.35 -17.88
CA ALA A 115 10.97 -26.28 -19.20
C ALA A 115 12.35 -26.95 -19.12
#